data_AF-A0A520S978-F1
#
_entry.id   AF-A0A520S978-F1
#
_cell.length_a   1.000
_cell.length_b   1.000
_cell.length_c   1.000
_cell.angle_alpha   90.00
_cell.angle_beta   90.00
_cell.angle_gamma   90.00
#
_symmetry.space_group_name_H-M   'P 1'
#
loop_
_entity.id
_entity.type
_entity.pdbx_description
1 polymer ?
#
loop_
_entity_poly.entity_id
_entity_poly.type
_entity_poly.pdbx_seq_one_letter_code
_entity_poly.pdbx_strand_id
1 'polypeptide(L)'
;MKRIGIVGGTGYTGVELLRMLASHPEVEVSCLTSRSEAGKTVASLYPWLSHDQQLSFEEPSVDALGHCDLVFYATPNKIAMHEARDLLERGVRVIDLAADFR
;
A
#
# COMPACT_ATOMS: atom_id res chain seq x y z
N MET A 1 -5.14 -10.18 -12.81
CA MET A 1 -4.74 -9.80 -11.44
C MET A 1 -4.48 -8.30 -11.43
N LYS A 2 -5.07 -7.57 -10.47
CA LYS A 2 -4.86 -6.13 -10.31
C LYS A 2 -3.73 -5.86 -9.33
N ARG A 3 -2.82 -4.96 -9.69
CA ARG A 3 -1.67 -4.56 -8.88
C ARG A 3 -2.09 -3.50 -7.87
N ILE A 4 -1.91 -3.81 -6.59
CA ILE A 4 -2.33 -2.95 -5.49
C ILE A 4 -1.12 -2.36 -4.79
N GLY A 5 -1.14 -1.04 -4.62
CA GLY A 5 -0.24 -0.32 -3.74
C GLY A 5 -0.89 -0.04 -2.38
N ILE A 6 -0.13 -0.14 -1.30
CA ILE A 6 -0.56 0.29 0.04
C ILE A 6 0.45 1.30 0.60
N VAL A 7 -0.03 2.50 0.90
CA VAL A 7 0.73 3.52 1.62
C VAL A 7 0.40 3.44 3.11
N GLY A 8 1.43 3.31 3.96
CA GLY A 8 1.24 3.13 5.40
C GLY A 8 1.01 1.68 5.82
N GLY A 9 1.75 0.75 5.23
CA GLY A 9 1.56 -0.70 5.38
C GLY A 9 1.75 -1.26 6.79
N THR A 10 2.38 -0.53 7.70
CA THR A 10 2.67 -0.95 9.09
C THR A 10 1.65 -0.45 10.10
N GLY A 11 0.78 0.49 9.72
CA GLY A 11 -0.33 0.92 10.57
C GLY A 11 -1.39 -0.18 10.69
N TYR A 12 -2.19 -0.18 11.77
CA TYR A 12 -3.19 -1.22 12.00
C TYR A 12 -4.14 -1.43 10.81
N THR A 13 -4.58 -0.34 10.18
CA THR A 13 -5.42 -0.40 8.98
C THR A 13 -4.67 -0.98 7.78
N GLY A 14 -3.40 -0.61 7.59
CA GLY A 14 -2.57 -1.13 6.49
C GLY A 14 -2.30 -2.63 6.64
N VAL A 15 -2.02 -3.08 7.86
CA VAL A 15 -1.77 -4.50 8.19
C VAL A 15 -3.03 -5.33 7.98
N GLU A 16 -4.19 -4.83 8.41
CA GLU A 16 -5.46 -5.54 8.23
C GLU A 16 -5.88 -5.58 6.75
N LEU A 17 -5.67 -4.50 6.02
CA LEU A 17 -5.87 -4.47 4.57
C LEU A 17 -4.97 -5.49 3.88
N LEU A 18 -3.69 -5.54 4.25
CA LEU A 18 -2.74 -6.53 3.73
C LEU A 18 -3.22 -7.96 4.01
N ARG A 19 -3.71 -8.24 5.23
CA ARG A 19 -4.28 -9.54 5.60
C ARG A 19 -5.45 -9.93 4.70
N MET A 20 -6.35 -9.00 4.42
CA MET A 20 -7.50 -9.24 3.54
C MET A 20 -7.05 -9.48 2.10
N LEU A 21 -6.19 -8.61 1.56
CA LEU A 21 -5.74 -8.69 0.17
C LEU A 21 -4.83 -9.90 -0.11
N ALA A 22 -4.05 -10.36 0.87
CA ALA A 22 -3.19 -11.53 0.72
C ALA A 22 -3.95 -12.83 0.37
N SER A 23 -5.26 -12.87 0.62
CA SER A 23 -6.13 -14.00 0.30
C SER A 23 -7.08 -13.75 -0.87
N HIS A 24 -6.99 -12.57 -1.50
CA HIS A 24 -7.95 -12.15 -2.50
C HIS A 24 -7.54 -12.64 -3.91
N PRO A 25 -8.38 -13.42 -4.61
CA PRO A 25 -7.96 -14.18 -5.80
C PRO A 25 -7.64 -13.33 -7.04
N GLU A 26 -8.14 -12.10 -7.10
CA GLU A 26 -8.02 -11.24 -8.30
C GLU A 26 -7.01 -10.09 -8.16
N VAL A 27 -6.32 -9.99 -7.03
CA VAL A 27 -5.41 -8.87 -6.73
C VAL A 27 -4.09 -9.37 -6.19
N GLU A 28 -3.07 -8.53 -6.31
CA GLU A 28 -1.72 -8.77 -5.81
C GLU A 28 -1.20 -7.48 -5.19
N VAL A 29 -0.64 -7.55 -3.98
CA VAL A 29 0.03 -6.41 -3.36
C VAL A 29 1.43 -6.32 -3.97
N SER A 30 1.60 -5.40 -4.92
CA SER A 30 2.85 -5.23 -5.66
C SER A 30 3.73 -4.09 -5.12
N CYS A 31 3.18 -3.23 -4.26
CA CYS A 31 3.93 -2.16 -3.60
C CYS A 31 3.37 -1.95 -2.20
N LEU A 32 4.23 -2.05 -1.19
CA LEU A 32 3.86 -1.87 0.21
C LEU A 32 4.86 -0.90 0.84
N THR A 33 4.39 0.26 1.32
CA THR A 33 5.32 1.30 1.76
C THR A 33 5.28 1.53 3.27
N SER A 34 6.46 1.77 3.84
CA SER A 34 6.65 2.20 5.23
C SER A 34 7.95 2.97 5.34
N ARG A 35 7.90 4.20 5.85
CA ARG A 35 9.13 5.00 6.06
C ARG A 35 10.02 4.43 7.16
N SER A 36 9.46 3.81 8.20
CA SER A 36 10.25 3.29 9.33
C SER A 36 10.79 1.89 9.10
N GLU A 37 10.15 1.12 8.22
CA GLU A 37 10.46 -0.30 8.00
C GLU A 37 10.98 -0.61 6.59
N ALA A 38 11.29 0.42 5.79
CA ALA A 38 11.82 0.25 4.44
C ALA A 38 13.01 -0.73 4.41
N GLY A 39 12.99 -1.66 3.47
CA GLY A 39 13.97 -2.73 3.31
C GLY A 39 13.71 -3.99 4.13
N LYS A 40 12.78 -3.97 5.11
CA LYS A 40 12.38 -5.18 5.83
C LYS A 40 11.32 -5.95 5.07
N THR A 41 11.35 -7.27 5.17
CA THR A 41 10.29 -8.12 4.62
C THR A 41 9.05 -8.09 5.52
N VAL A 42 7.87 -8.24 4.95
CA VAL A 42 6.62 -8.43 5.69
C VAL A 42 6.74 -9.61 6.63
N ALA A 43 7.30 -10.74 6.16
CA ALA A 43 7.50 -11.93 6.98
C ALA A 43 8.38 -11.69 8.23
N SER A 44 9.31 -10.72 8.19
CA SER A 44 10.15 -10.39 9.36
C SER A 44 9.39 -9.67 10.48
N LEU A 45 8.37 -8.88 10.13
CA LEU A 45 7.57 -8.10 11.07
C LEU A 45 6.24 -8.78 11.42
N TYR A 46 5.65 -9.47 10.44
CA TYR A 46 4.38 -10.15 10.53
C TYR A 46 4.47 -11.57 9.93
N PRO A 47 5.14 -12.52 10.62
CA PRO A 47 5.36 -13.88 10.12
C PRO A 47 4.08 -14.63 9.72
N TRP A 48 2.92 -14.24 10.27
CA TRP A 48 1.62 -14.86 10.01
C TRP A 48 0.86 -14.29 8.81
N LEU A 49 1.30 -13.17 8.22
CA LEU A 49 0.61 -12.50 7.11
C LEU A 49 1.11 -12.89 5.73
N SER A 50 2.40 -13.21 5.61
CA SER A 50 3.02 -13.41 4.31
C SER A 50 2.93 -14.87 3.89
N HIS A 51 2.15 -15.14 2.84
CA HIS A 51 2.33 -16.35 2.03
C HIS A 51 3.53 -16.19 1.09
N ASP A 52 3.80 -14.96 0.65
CA ASP A 52 4.99 -14.58 -0.11
C ASP A 52 6.06 -14.03 0.85
N GLN A 53 7.16 -14.76 1.02
CA GLN A 53 8.26 -14.35 1.91
C GLN A 53 9.09 -13.19 1.35
N GLN A 54 8.85 -12.77 0.10
CA GLN A 54 9.63 -11.75 -0.59
C GLN A 54 9.00 -10.36 -0.55
N LEU A 55 7.71 -10.23 -0.20
CA LEU A 55 7.07 -8.92 -0.08
C LEU A 55 7.78 -8.09 0.99
N SER A 56 8.28 -6.92 0.60
CA SER A 56 9.04 -6.01 1.46
C SER A 56 8.40 -4.65 1.54
N PHE A 57 8.73 -3.94 2.62
CA PHE A 57 8.38 -2.53 2.76
C PHE A 57 9.37 -1.68 1.96
N GLU A 58 8.85 -0.69 1.26
CA GLU A 58 9.61 0.28 0.49
C GLU A 58 9.38 1.70 1.02
N GLU A 59 10.27 2.64 0.68
CA GLU A 59 9.96 4.05 0.88
C GLU A 59 8.83 4.48 -0.07
N PRO A 60 7.90 5.35 0.37
CA PRO A 60 6.86 5.88 -0.51
C PRO A 60 7.47 6.59 -1.73
N SER A 61 7.09 6.16 -2.92
CA SER A 61 7.54 6.72 -4.19
C SER A 61 6.38 6.78 -5.17
N VAL A 62 6.11 7.98 -5.71
CA VAL A 62 5.08 8.18 -6.74
C VAL A 62 5.38 7.35 -7.99
N ASP A 63 6.65 7.12 -8.31
CA ASP A 63 7.02 6.29 -9.45
C ASP A 63 6.68 4.81 -9.22
N ALA A 64 7.04 4.26 -8.06
CA ALA A 64 6.71 2.89 -7.70
C ALA A 64 5.19 2.67 -7.63
N LEU A 65 4.48 3.58 -6.95
CA LEU A 65 3.02 3.57 -6.82
C LEU A 65 2.33 3.79 -8.18
N GLY A 66 2.95 4.53 -9.08
CA GLY A 66 2.49 4.79 -10.45
C GLY A 66 2.39 3.53 -11.32
N HIS A 67 3.03 2.43 -10.94
CA HIS A 67 2.91 1.15 -11.62
C HIS A 67 1.70 0.31 -11.13
N CYS A 68 0.99 0.74 -10.09
CA CYS A 68 -0.18 0.04 -9.55
C CYS A 68 -1.46 0.39 -10.33
N ASP A 69 -2.45 -0.52 -10.31
CA ASP A 69 -3.80 -0.22 -10.82
C ASP A 69 -4.64 0.58 -9.82
N LEU A 70 -4.37 0.40 -8.53
CA LEU A 70 -5.09 0.99 -7.41
C LEU A 70 -4.13 1.15 -6.23
N VAL A 71 -4.18 2.30 -5.55
CA VAL A 71 -3.42 2.60 -4.34
C VAL A 71 -4.36 2.91 -3.18
N PHE A 72 -4.15 2.22 -2.06
CA PHE A 72 -4.79 2.54 -0.79
C PHE A 72 -3.88 3.44 0.05
N TYR A 73 -4.45 4.51 0.59
CA TYR A 73 -3.80 5.32 1.63
C TYR A 73 -4.34 4.91 2.99
N ALA A 74 -3.52 4.17 3.75
CA ALA A 74 -3.74 3.80 5.15
C ALA A 74 -2.90 4.67 6.09
N THR A 75 -2.80 5.96 5.77
CA THR A 75 -1.97 6.95 6.46
C THR A 75 -2.82 7.91 7.31
N PRO A 76 -2.19 8.71 8.20
CA PRO A 76 -2.87 9.83 8.83
C PRO A 76 -3.43 10.83 7.80
N ASN A 77 -4.35 11.69 8.26
CA ASN A 77 -4.91 12.75 7.42
C ASN A 77 -3.82 13.65 6.82
N LYS A 78 -4.17 14.25 5.69
CA LYS A 78 -3.43 15.17 4.82
C LYS A 78 -2.39 14.52 3.92
N ILE A 79 -2.05 13.24 4.11
CA ILE A 79 -1.02 12.59 3.29
C ILE A 79 -1.56 12.29 1.89
N ALA A 80 -2.77 11.73 1.79
CA ALA A 80 -3.33 11.33 0.50
C ALA A 80 -3.59 12.54 -0.41
N MET A 81 -4.07 13.66 0.14
CA MET A 81 -4.32 14.88 -0.65
C MET A 81 -3.08 15.51 -1.29
N HIS A 82 -1.87 15.20 -0.80
CA HIS A 82 -0.63 15.70 -1.38
C HIS A 82 -0.14 14.87 -2.57
N GLU A 83 -0.37 13.55 -2.55
CA GLU A 83 0.20 12.61 -3.52
C GLU A 83 -0.83 12.06 -4.52
N ALA A 84 -2.11 12.04 -4.16
CA ALA A 84 -3.16 11.42 -4.97
C ALA A 84 -3.27 12.02 -6.38
N ARG A 85 -3.01 13.33 -6.54
CA ARG A 85 -3.07 13.99 -7.85
C ARG A 85 -2.09 13.36 -8.84
N ASP A 86 -0.84 13.18 -8.45
CA ASP A 86 0.20 12.66 -9.34
C ASP A 86 -0.09 11.20 -9.74
N LEU A 87 -0.70 10.43 -8.84
CA LEU A 87 -1.16 9.07 -9.12
C LEU A 87 -2.36 9.05 -10.08
N LEU A 88 -3.35 9.92 -9.86
CA LEU A 88 -4.51 10.05 -10.71
C LEU A 88 -4.13 10.49 -12.14
N GLU A 89 -3.17 11.40 -12.28
CA GLU A 89 -2.64 11.83 -13.58
C GLU A 89 -1.93 10.68 -14.33
N ARG A 90 -1.45 9.66 -13.62
CA ARG A 90 -0.90 8.42 -14.18
C ARG A 90 -1.95 7.33 -14.44
N GLY A 91 -3.23 7.62 -14.20
CA GLY A 91 -4.33 6.68 -14.38
C GLY A 91 -4.51 5.67 -13.23
N VAL A 92 -3.79 5.86 -12.12
CA VAL A 92 -3.92 5.02 -10.92
C VAL A 92 -5.18 5.43 -10.17
N ARG A 93 -5.97 4.45 -9.73
CA ARG A 93 -7.11 4.73 -8.85
C ARG A 93 -6.63 4.89 -7.41
N VAL A 94 -7.27 5.76 -6.64
CA VAL A 94 -6.92 6.02 -5.24
C VAL A 94 -8.10 5.73 -4.34
N ILE A 95 -7.85 5.02 -3.23
CA ILE A 95 -8.78 4.87 -2.11
C ILE A 95 -8.11 5.45 -0.86
N ASP A 96 -8.66 6.53 -0.34
CA ASP A 96 -8.26 7.10 0.95
C ASP A 96 -9.08 6.48 2.07
N LEU A 97 -8.40 5.85 3.04
CA LEU A 97 -9.05 5.31 4.24
C LEU A 97 -9.16 6.36 5.37
N ALA A 98 -8.47 7.49 5.22
CA ALA A 98 -8.53 8.63 6.12
C ALA A 98 -9.76 9.51 5.80
N ALA A 99 -9.65 10.82 6.07
CA ALA A 99 -10.73 11.78 5.89
C ALA A 99 -10.40 12.89 4.88
N ASP A 100 -9.38 12.72 4.04
CA ASP A 100 -8.91 13.79 3.14
C ASP A 100 -9.89 14.08 2.01
N PHE A 101 -10.63 13.06 1.59
CA PHE A 101 -11.58 13.11 0.47
C PHE A 101 -13.01 12.67 0.82
N ARG A 102 -13.40 12.77 2.10
CA ARG A 102 -14.78 12.48 2.57
C ARG A 102 -15.70 13.68 2.36
#